data_AF-A0A2E4IQX0-F1
#
_entry.id   AF-A0A2E4IQX0-F1
#
_cell.length_a   1.000
_cell.length_b   1.000
_cell.length_c   1.000
_cell.angle_alpha   90.00
_cell.angle_beta   90.00
_cell.angle_gamma   90.00
#
_symmetry.space_group_name_H-M   'P 1'
#
loop_
_entity.id
_entity.type
_entity.pdbx_description
1 polymer ?
#
loop_
_entity_poly.entity_id
_entity_poly.type
_entity_poly.pdbx_seq_one_letter_code
_entity_poly.pdbx_strand_id
1 'polypeptide(L)' 'MQNRLVIPDSNDRVQAVIDGQGIALWDDLVQNELDSGELFFVSELAIEAAGYYLSSSSPVSERSTAAETFIKWIQKEK' A
#
# COMPACT_ATOMS: atom_id res chain seq x y z
N MET A 1 -23.51 -21.77 -4.71
CA MET A 1 -22.88 -20.75 -3.87
C MET A 1 -21.52 -20.43 -4.49
N GLN A 2 -21.29 -19.20 -4.94
CA GLN A 2 -19.96 -18.80 -5.40
C GLN A 2 -19.07 -18.64 -4.16
N ASN A 3 -18.08 -19.52 -4.05
CA ASN A 3 -17.07 -19.44 -3.01
C ASN A 3 -16.15 -18.25 -3.36
N ARG A 4 -16.47 -17.07 -2.84
CA ARG A 4 -15.68 -15.85 -3.08
C ARG A 4 -14.45 -15.93 -2.18
N LEU A 5 -13.27 -16.02 -2.78
CA LEU A 5 -12.01 -15.90 -2.04
C LEU A 5 -11.95 -14.49 -1.45
N VAL A 6 -12.04 -14.39 -0.13
CA VAL A 6 -11.88 -13.13 0.63
C VAL A 6 -10.66 -13.31 1.51
N ILE A 7 -9.58 -12.62 1.15
CA ILE A 7 -8.33 -12.58 1.93
C ILE A 7 -8.31 -11.23 2.64
N PRO A 8 -8.56 -11.20 3.97
CA PRO A 8 -8.76 -9.94 4.69
C PRO A 8 -7.46 -9.18 4.94
N ASP A 9 -6.35 -9.89 5.16
CA ASP A 9 -5.04 -9.31 5.38
C ASP A 9 -4.39 -8.84 4.08
N SER A 10 -3.63 -7.75 4.14
CA SER A 10 -2.98 -7.20 2.94
C SER A 10 -1.76 -7.99 2.53
N ASN A 11 -0.93 -8.44 3.46
CA ASN A 11 0.28 -9.18 3.13
C ASN A 11 -0.08 -10.56 2.55
N ASP A 12 -1.11 -11.20 3.11
CA ASP A 12 -1.64 -12.46 2.56
C ASP A 12 -2.18 -12.27 1.12
N ARG A 13 -2.72 -11.08 0.78
CA ARG A 13 -3.14 -10.78 -0.59
C ARG A 13 -1.96 -10.66 -1.56
N VAL A 14 -0.82 -10.11 -1.13
CA VAL A 14 0.40 -10.09 -1.97
C VAL A 14 0.84 -11.52 -2.25
N GLN A 15 0.95 -12.35 -1.21
CA GLN A 15 1.38 -13.74 -1.34
C GLN A 15 0.43 -14.54 -2.24
N ALA A 16 -0.88 -14.33 -2.15
CA ALA A 16 -1.83 -15.01 -3.02
C ALA A 16 -1.62 -14.69 -4.52
N VAL A 17 -1.18 -13.46 -4.85
CA VAL A 17 -0.85 -13.09 -6.25
C VAL A 17 0.45 -13.77 -6.68
N ILE A 18 1.47 -13.77 -5.82
CA ILE A 18 2.75 -14.48 -6.06
C ILE A 18 2.50 -15.98 -6.32
N ASP A 19 1.58 -16.58 -5.56
CA ASP A 19 1.18 -17.99 -5.70
C ASP A 19 0.30 -18.26 -6.94
N GLY A 20 0.03 -17.25 -7.77
CA GLY A 20 -0.73 -17.38 -9.02
C GLY A 20 -2.25 -17.49 -8.81
N GLN A 21 -2.77 -17.07 -7.67
CA GLN A 21 -4.21 -17.18 -7.34
C GLN A 21 -5.05 -16.03 -7.94
N GLY A 22 -4.44 -15.07 -8.63
CA GLY A 22 -5.14 -14.00 -9.34
C GLY A 22 -4.28 -12.79 -9.65
N ILE A 23 -4.95 -11.68 -10.00
CA ILE A 23 -4.37 -10.36 -10.18
C ILE A 23 -4.93 -9.41 -9.11
N ALA A 24 -4.15 -8.40 -8.73
CA ALA A 24 -4.57 -7.39 -7.75
C ALA A 24 -4.17 -5.98 -8.19
N LEU A 25 -4.90 -4.99 -7.68
CA LEU A 25 -4.53 -3.58 -7.76
C LEU A 25 -3.82 -3.21 -6.45
N TRP A 26 -2.57 -2.76 -6.55
CA TRP A 26 -1.72 -2.40 -5.43
C TRP A 26 -1.10 -1.03 -5.63
N ASP A 27 -0.66 -0.43 -4.52
CA ASP A 27 0.18 0.76 -4.53
C ASP A 27 1.67 0.38 -4.47
N ASP A 28 2.52 1.40 -4.40
CA ASP A 28 3.99 1.25 -4.44
C ASP A 28 4.57 0.47 -3.25
N LEU A 29 3.75 0.04 -2.27
CA LEU A 29 4.23 -0.78 -1.15
C LEU A 29 4.69 -2.18 -1.56
N VAL A 30 4.36 -2.65 -2.77
CA VAL A 30 4.86 -3.93 -3.33
C VAL A 30 6.13 -3.77 -4.17
N GLN A 31 6.84 -2.64 -4.03
CA GLN A 31 8.03 -2.35 -4.83
C GLN A 31 9.13 -3.42 -4.66
N ASN A 32 9.28 -3.99 -3.46
CA ASN A 32 10.28 -5.03 -3.23
C ASN A 32 10.02 -6.27 -4.08
N GLU A 33 8.75 -6.68 -4.19
CA GLU A 33 8.32 -7.84 -4.99
C GLU A 33 8.41 -7.57 -6.50
N LEU A 34 8.25 -6.30 -6.91
CA LEU A 34 8.51 -5.87 -8.29
C LEU A 34 10.01 -5.90 -8.61
N ASP A 35 10.84 -5.40 -7.69
CA ASP A 35 12.30 -5.34 -7.84
C ASP A 35 12.93 -6.74 -7.82
N SER A 36 12.38 -7.66 -7.03
CA SER A 36 12.80 -9.07 -6.98
C SER A 36 12.32 -9.89 -8.18
N GLY A 37 11.35 -9.38 -8.95
CA GLY A 37 10.72 -10.06 -10.08
C GLY A 37 9.68 -11.11 -9.67
N GLU A 38 9.24 -11.12 -8.41
CA GLU A 38 8.15 -11.98 -7.92
C GLU A 38 6.78 -11.49 -8.44
N LEU A 39 6.65 -10.19 -8.66
CA LEU A 39 5.49 -9.56 -9.26
C LEU A 39 5.86 -8.76 -10.51
N PHE A 40 4.87 -8.53 -11.37
CA PHE A 40 4.97 -7.64 -12.52
C PHE A 40 3.62 -7.01 -12.84
N PHE A 41 3.63 -5.82 -13.45
CA PHE A 41 2.41 -5.16 -13.87
C PHE A 41 1.83 -5.82 -15.13
N VAL A 42 0.54 -6.12 -15.09
CA VAL A 42 -0.22 -6.65 -16.23
C VAL A 42 -0.75 -5.55 -17.16
N SER A 43 -0.64 -4.28 -16.76
CA SER A 43 -1.09 -3.11 -17.51
C SER A 43 -0.28 -1.87 -17.12
N GLU A 44 -0.11 -0.93 -18.05
CA GLU A 44 0.45 0.40 -17.78
C GLU A 44 -0.59 1.38 -17.18
N LEU A 45 -1.86 0.98 -17.10
CA LEU A 45 -2.91 1.81 -16.50
C LEU A 45 -2.83 1.76 -14.98
N ALA A 46 -2.71 2.93 -14.36
CA ALA A 46 -2.70 3.10 -12.91
C ALA A 46 -3.81 4.05 -12.44
N ILE A 47 -4.25 3.87 -11.19
CA ILE A 47 -5.12 4.85 -10.52
C ILE A 47 -4.21 5.81 -9.76
N GLU A 48 -4.04 7.00 -10.33
CA GLU A 48 -3.28 8.07 -9.69
C GLU A 48 -3.93 8.51 -8.38
N ALA A 49 -3.10 8.85 -7.39
CA ALA A 49 -3.50 9.32 -6.07
C ALA A 49 -4.36 8.32 -5.24
N ALA A 50 -4.37 7.03 -5.58
CA ALA A 50 -4.87 6.00 -4.67
C ALA A 50 -3.77 5.56 -3.68
N GLY A 51 -4.15 5.26 -2.44
CA GLY A 51 -3.22 4.72 -1.43
C GLY A 51 -3.40 5.30 -0.04
N TYR A 52 -2.33 5.24 0.75
CA TYR A 52 -2.33 5.64 2.15
C TYR A 52 -2.15 7.15 2.36
N TYR A 53 -2.88 7.68 3.34
CA TYR A 53 -2.79 9.06 3.81
C TYR A 53 -2.51 9.10 5.30
N LEU A 54 -1.73 10.11 5.72
CA LEU A 54 -1.56 10.41 7.13
C LEU A 54 -2.73 11.27 7.59
N SER A 55 -3.52 10.72 8.50
CA SER A 55 -4.60 11.44 9.17
C SER A 55 -4.23 11.71 10.62
N SER A 56 -4.57 12.90 11.12
CA SER A 56 -4.38 13.29 12.51
C SER A 56 -5.64 13.99 13.00
N SER A 57 -6.13 13.56 14.17
CA SER A 57 -7.31 14.13 14.82
C SER A 57 -7.05 15.53 15.38
N SER A 58 -5.79 15.88 15.61
CA SER A 58 -5.40 17.17 16.15
C SER A 58 -5.25 18.21 15.04
N PRO A 59 -5.76 19.45 15.25
CA PRO A 59 -5.46 20.59 14.39
C PRO A 59 -3.94 20.73 14.21
N VAL A 60 -3.50 21.21 13.05
CA VAL A 60 -2.06 21.41 12.77
C VAL A 60 -1.39 22.26 13.85
N SER A 61 -2.09 23.29 14.34
CA SER A 61 -1.61 24.19 15.40
C SER A 61 -1.40 23.51 16.77
N GLU A 62 -1.96 22.33 16.98
CA GLU A 62 -1.89 21.59 18.24
C GLU A 62 -0.98 20.36 18.15
N ARG A 63 -0.34 20.13 17.00
CA ARG A 63 0.56 18.99 16.83
C ARG A 63 1.84 19.21 17.64
N SER A 64 2.25 18.17 18.35
CA SER A 64 3.55 18.19 19.02
C SER A 64 4.68 18.21 17.99
N THR A 65 5.83 18.77 18.37
CA THR A 65 7.04 18.73 17.54
C THR A 65 7.43 17.31 17.15
N ALA A 66 7.22 16.33 18.04
CA ALA A 66 7.48 14.93 17.75
C ALA A 66 6.57 14.38 16.63
N ALA A 67 5.26 14.72 16.67
CA ALA A 67 4.32 14.31 15.63
C ALA A 67 4.67 14.95 14.28
N GLU A 68 5.02 16.24 14.26
CA GLU A 68 5.47 16.90 13.04
C GLU A 68 6.77 16.30 12.48
N THR A 69 7.74 16.00 13.34
CA THR A 69 8.99 15.36 12.93
C THR A 69 8.72 13.98 12.32
N PHE A 70 7.83 13.19 12.93
CA PHE A 70 7.45 11.88 12.40
C PHE A 70 6.75 11.99 11.04
N ILE A 71 5.80 12.91 10.89
CA ILE A 71 5.11 13.16 9.60
C ILE A 71 6.12 13.58 8.52
N LYS A 72 7.03 14.49 8.84
CA LYS A 72 8.07 14.95 7.89
C LYS A 72 9.03 13.84 7.52
N TRP A 73 9.35 12.95 8.45
CA TRP A 73 10.21 11.80 8.19
C TRP A 73 9.52 10.81 7.25
N ILE A 74 8.32 10.35 7.58
CA ILE A 74 7.61 9.36 6.74
C ILE A 74 7.28 9.88 5.33
N GLN A 75 7.05 11.18 5.18
CA GLN A 75 6.85 11.82 3.86
C GLN A 75 8.11 11.84 2.99
N LYS A 76 9.31 11.67 3.58
CA LYS A 76 10.58 11.58 2.85
C LYS A 76 10.99 10.15 2.52
N GLU A 77 10.51 9.19 3.30
CA GLU A 77 10.77 7.75 3.09
C GLU A 77 9.80 7.12 2.07
N LYS A 78 8.77 7.87 1.67
CA LYS A 78 7.88 7.51 0.57
C LYS A 78 8.55 7.85 -0.76
#